data_AF-A0AAW7ZY65-F1
#
_entry.id   AF-A0AAW7ZY65-F1
#
_cell.length_a   1.000
_cell.length_b   1.000
_cell.length_c   1.000
_cell.angle_alpha   90.00
_cell.angle_beta   90.00
_cell.angle_gamma   90.00
#
_symmetry.space_group_name_H-M   'P 1'
#
loop_
_entity.id
_entity.type
_entity.pdbx_description
1 polymer ?
#
loop_
_entity_poly.entity_id
_entity_poly.type
_entity_poly.pdbx_seq_one_letter_code
_entity_poly.pdbx_strand_id
1 'polypeptide(L)'
;MLTWQLAMSETDNELYLRLLANGSGGLFSKDWISLSKIESVLEVQPITGFTSGVFRPLFKGASANNAGFLAAVLRSPDICLLEAHPEKLFTHVLYADWRVRLKTLSKIADREKNAEG
;
A
#
# COMPACT_ATOMS: atom_id res chain seq x y z
N MET A 1 -13.14 0.19 9.74
CA MET A 1 -11.77 -0.35 9.95
C MET A 1 -11.33 -1.10 8.71
N LEU A 2 -10.13 -0.85 8.19
CA LEU A 2 -9.54 -1.65 7.10
C LEU A 2 -8.55 -2.63 7.72
N THR A 3 -8.64 -3.90 7.34
CA THR A 3 -7.66 -4.92 7.72
C THR A 3 -6.84 -5.28 6.50
N TRP A 4 -5.53 -5.40 6.65
CA TRP A 4 -4.58 -5.70 5.59
C TRP A 4 -3.51 -6.66 6.09
N GLN A 5 -2.72 -7.21 5.18
CA GLN A 5 -1.62 -8.11 5.50
C GLN A 5 -0.44 -7.87 4.56
N LEU A 6 0.75 -8.05 5.08
CA LEU A 6 2.00 -8.18 4.34
C LEU A 6 2.46 -9.65 4.35
N ALA A 7 3.03 -10.12 3.25
CA ALA A 7 3.68 -11.43 3.17
C ALA A 7 4.83 -11.42 2.17
N MET A 8 5.94 -12.07 2.53
CA MET A 8 7.04 -12.32 1.60
C MET A 8 6.69 -13.51 0.71
N SER A 9 6.83 -13.36 -0.60
CA SER A 9 6.64 -14.45 -1.55
C SER A 9 7.89 -15.30 -1.64
N GLU A 10 7.74 -16.61 -1.51
CA GLU A 10 8.88 -17.55 -1.62
C GLU A 10 9.37 -17.73 -3.05
N THR A 11 8.54 -17.35 -4.05
CA THR A 11 8.84 -17.56 -5.46
C THR A 11 9.77 -16.49 -6.03
N ASP A 12 9.53 -15.23 -5.68
CA ASP A 12 10.24 -14.06 -6.21
C ASP A 12 10.96 -13.25 -5.14
N ASN A 13 10.85 -13.64 -3.86
CA ASN A 13 11.40 -12.93 -2.71
C ASN A 13 10.98 -11.45 -2.66
N GLU A 14 9.77 -11.15 -3.14
CA GLU A 14 9.16 -9.83 -3.05
C GLU A 14 8.12 -9.77 -1.92
N LEU A 15 8.02 -8.59 -1.30
CA LEU A 15 6.99 -8.32 -0.30
C LEU A 15 5.69 -7.92 -1.00
N TYR A 16 4.59 -8.54 -0.60
CA TYR A 16 3.26 -8.29 -1.13
C TYR A 16 2.33 -7.75 -0.04
N LEU A 17 1.40 -6.88 -0.44
CA LEU A 17 0.32 -6.35 0.38
C LEU A 17 -1.03 -6.82 -0.17
N ARG A 18 -1.94 -7.23 0.72
CA ARG A 18 -3.35 -7.46 0.38
C ARG A 18 -4.29 -6.82 1.37
N LEU A 19 -5.49 -6.50 0.90
CA LEU A 19 -6.63 -6.14 1.75
C LEU A 19 -7.32 -7.42 2.24
N LEU A 20 -7.70 -7.47 3.51
CA LEU A 20 -8.37 -8.62 4.14
C LEU A 20 -9.84 -8.35 4.45
N ALA A 21 -10.17 -7.13 4.87
CA ALA A 21 -11.54 -6.72 5.20
C ALA A 21 -11.69 -5.21 5.09
N ASN A 22 -12.92 -4.76 4.78
CA ASN A 22 -13.36 -3.41 5.06
C ASN A 22 -14.52 -3.45 6.06
N GLY A 23 -14.52 -2.51 7.01
CA GLY A 23 -15.53 -2.46 8.06
C GLY A 23 -16.89 -1.95 7.61
N SER A 24 -17.07 -1.64 6.32
CA SER A 24 -18.36 -1.21 5.76
C SER A 24 -19.09 -2.34 5.01
N GLY A 25 -18.51 -3.53 4.89
CA GLY A 25 -19.10 -4.69 4.20
C GLY A 25 -19.16 -4.54 2.66
N GLY A 26 -18.52 -3.52 2.08
CA GLY A 26 -18.51 -3.28 0.64
C GLY A 26 -17.58 -4.21 -0.13
N LEU A 27 -17.69 -4.23 -1.46
CA LEU A 27 -16.80 -5.02 -2.32
C LEU A 27 -15.37 -4.45 -2.34
N PHE A 28 -14.38 -5.33 -2.21
CA PHE A 28 -12.96 -5.03 -2.36
C PHE A 28 -12.23 -6.25 -2.93
N SER A 29 -11.04 -6.04 -3.51
CA SER A 29 -10.18 -7.13 -3.94
C SER A 29 -9.29 -7.63 -2.80
N LYS A 30 -9.14 -8.96 -2.72
CA LYS A 30 -8.18 -9.64 -1.85
C LYS A 30 -6.87 -9.98 -2.57
N ASP A 31 -6.68 -9.42 -3.77
CA ASP A 31 -5.47 -9.63 -4.58
C ASP A 31 -4.22 -9.21 -3.80
N TRP A 32 -3.16 -9.99 -3.99
CA TRP A 32 -1.82 -9.62 -3.57
C TRP A 32 -1.21 -8.63 -4.56
N ILE A 33 -0.70 -7.53 -4.04
CA ILE A 33 -0.06 -6.46 -4.81
C ILE A 33 1.39 -6.37 -4.35
N SER A 34 2.35 -6.52 -5.26
CA SER A 34 3.76 -6.41 -4.90
C SER A 34 4.10 -4.97 -4.51
N LEU A 35 4.94 -4.82 -3.48
CA LEU A 35 5.44 -3.50 -3.07
C LEU A 35 6.28 -2.84 -4.17
N SER A 36 6.95 -3.62 -5.02
CA SER A 36 7.67 -3.14 -6.21
C SER A 36 6.77 -2.40 -7.19
N LYS A 37 5.54 -2.90 -7.40
CA LYS A 37 4.53 -2.22 -8.25
C LYS A 37 3.97 -0.98 -7.58
N ILE A 38 3.78 -1.01 -6.26
CA ILE A 38 3.38 0.17 -5.49
C ILE A 38 4.47 1.25 -5.62
N GLU A 39 5.73 0.90 -5.37
CA GLU A 39 6.89 1.78 -5.54
C GLU A 39 6.94 2.42 -6.93
N SER A 40 6.80 1.61 -7.99
CA SER A 40 6.77 2.11 -9.37
C SER A 40 5.67 3.15 -9.61
N VAL A 41 4.50 2.98 -8.99
CA VAL A 41 3.43 3.99 -9.05
C VAL A 41 3.83 5.25 -8.28
N LEU A 42 4.44 5.13 -7.10
CA LEU A 42 4.83 6.27 -6.27
C LEU A 42 5.96 7.11 -6.90
N GLU A 43 6.93 6.47 -7.56
CA GLU A 43 8.08 7.13 -8.19
C GLU A 43 7.70 8.22 -9.20
N VAL A 44 6.57 8.05 -9.89
CA VAL A 44 6.12 8.97 -10.93
C VAL A 44 5.12 10.02 -10.43
N GLN A 45 4.79 10.04 -9.13
CA GLN A 45 3.81 10.98 -8.60
C GLN A 45 4.42 12.36 -8.32
N PRO A 46 3.66 13.44 -8.55
CA PRO A 46 4.12 14.77 -8.24
C PRO A 46 4.19 15.00 -6.73
N ILE A 47 5.20 15.74 -6.28
CA ILE A 47 5.36 16.16 -4.87
C ILE A 47 4.20 17.02 -4.38
N THR A 48 3.49 17.71 -5.30
CA THR A 48 2.32 18.55 -5.01
C THR A 48 1.06 17.73 -4.68
N GLY A 49 1.15 16.41 -4.78
CA GLY A 49 0.12 15.46 -4.41
C GLY A 49 -0.71 14.92 -5.56
N PHE A 50 -1.37 13.79 -5.30
CA PHE A 50 -2.10 12.97 -6.27
C PHE A 50 -3.36 12.35 -5.64
N THR A 51 -4.29 11.83 -6.45
CA THR A 51 -5.50 11.14 -5.95
C THR A 51 -5.27 9.63 -5.93
N SER A 52 -6.06 8.89 -5.15
CA SER A 52 -5.91 7.42 -5.05
C SER A 52 -6.14 6.69 -6.38
N GLY A 53 -6.70 7.35 -7.39
CA GLY A 53 -6.96 6.79 -8.72
C GLY A 53 -5.71 6.23 -9.41
N VAL A 54 -4.52 6.71 -9.04
CA VAL A 54 -3.23 6.23 -9.56
C VAL A 54 -2.99 4.74 -9.27
N PHE A 55 -3.63 4.19 -8.25
CA PHE A 55 -3.49 2.78 -7.88
C PHE A 55 -4.45 1.84 -8.61
N ARG A 56 -5.41 2.35 -9.39
CA ARG A 56 -6.38 1.52 -10.12
C ARG A 56 -5.72 0.43 -10.98
N PRO A 57 -4.62 0.69 -11.72
CA PRO A 57 -3.97 -0.33 -12.55
C PRO A 57 -3.37 -1.50 -11.76
N LEU A 58 -3.22 -1.38 -10.43
CA LEU A 58 -2.69 -2.45 -9.58
C LEU A 58 -3.70 -3.57 -9.32
N PHE A 59 -4.99 -3.32 -9.57
CA PHE A 59 -6.07 -4.25 -9.28
C PHE A 59 -6.62 -4.89 -10.55
N LYS A 60 -6.86 -6.20 -10.51
CA LYS A 60 -7.55 -6.93 -11.59
C LYS A 60 -9.09 -6.93 -11.42
N GLY A 61 -9.58 -6.66 -10.21
CA GLY A 61 -11.00 -6.72 -9.84
C GLY A 61 -11.78 -5.39 -9.94
N ALA A 62 -13.11 -5.51 -9.92
CA ALA A 62 -14.06 -4.46 -10.35
C ALA A 62 -14.34 -3.31 -9.35
N SER A 63 -13.94 -3.40 -8.08
CA SER A 63 -14.32 -2.36 -7.11
C SER A 63 -13.56 -1.06 -7.35
N ALA A 64 -14.30 -0.01 -7.71
CA ALA A 64 -13.76 1.34 -7.87
C ALA A 64 -13.08 1.88 -6.58
N ASN A 65 -13.41 1.29 -5.42
CA ASN A 65 -12.93 1.72 -4.11
C ASN A 65 -11.57 1.13 -3.72
N ASN A 66 -11.08 0.10 -4.43
CA ASN A 66 -9.82 -0.57 -4.12
C ASN A 66 -8.63 0.40 -4.06
N ALA A 67 -8.58 1.34 -5.00
CA ALA A 67 -7.55 2.36 -5.06
C ALA A 67 -7.54 3.24 -3.79
N GLY A 68 -8.72 3.63 -3.30
CA GLY A 68 -8.89 4.39 -2.07
C GLY A 68 -8.54 3.59 -0.82
N PHE A 69 -8.93 2.31 -0.77
CA PHE A 69 -8.59 1.43 0.35
C PHE A 69 -7.08 1.19 0.45
N LEU A 70 -6.40 0.95 -0.67
CA LEU A 70 -4.94 0.85 -0.68
C LEU A 70 -4.31 2.15 -0.21
N ALA A 71 -4.74 3.30 -0.75
CA ALA A 71 -4.19 4.58 -0.31
C ALA A 71 -4.42 4.86 1.19
N ALA A 72 -5.53 4.40 1.76
CA ALA A 72 -5.77 4.47 3.20
C ALA A 72 -4.82 3.56 4.00
N VAL A 73 -4.54 2.34 3.52
CA VAL A 73 -3.52 1.46 4.12
C VAL A 73 -2.13 2.09 4.03
N LEU A 74 -1.76 2.68 2.90
CA LEU A 74 -0.46 3.35 2.72
C LEU A 74 -0.30 4.60 3.60
N ARG A 75 -1.40 5.21 4.05
CA ARG A 75 -1.42 6.30 5.04
C ARG A 75 -1.40 5.82 6.50
N SER A 76 -1.63 4.53 6.75
CA SER A 76 -1.70 4.01 8.11
C SER A 76 -0.37 4.19 8.85
N PRO A 77 -0.38 4.36 10.18
CA PRO A 77 0.84 4.51 10.97
C PRO A 77 1.79 3.31 10.87
N ASP A 78 1.29 2.13 10.48
CA ASP A 78 2.08 0.93 10.31
C ASP A 78 2.87 0.92 9.00
N ILE A 79 2.34 1.52 7.93
CA ILE A 79 2.94 1.52 6.59
C ILE A 79 3.66 2.85 6.30
N CYS A 80 3.05 3.98 6.66
CA CYS A 80 3.61 5.33 6.56
C CYS A 80 4.28 5.68 5.21
N LEU A 81 3.69 5.34 4.07
CA LEU A 81 4.24 5.79 2.77
C LEU A 81 3.61 7.09 2.29
N LEU A 82 2.36 7.36 2.67
CA LEU A 82 1.58 8.52 2.26
C LEU A 82 1.11 9.34 3.45
N GLU A 83 0.87 10.63 3.22
CA GLU A 83 0.17 11.53 4.13
C GLU A 83 -1.09 12.10 3.48
N ALA A 84 -1.95 12.71 4.31
CA ALA A 84 -2.99 13.59 3.82
C ALA A 84 -2.38 14.90 3.34
N HIS A 85 -2.79 15.38 2.16
CA HIS A 85 -2.43 16.72 1.75
C HIS A 85 -3.06 17.72 2.74
N PRO A 86 -2.31 18.73 3.24
CA PRO A 86 -2.77 19.63 4.31
C PRO A 86 -4.04 20.41 3.93
N GLU A 87 -4.17 20.78 2.66
CA GLU A 87 -5.28 21.63 2.18
C GLU A 87 -6.31 20.91 1.29
N LYS A 88 -6.02 19.70 0.79
CA LYS A 88 -6.82 19.05 -0.26
C LYS A 88 -7.35 17.70 0.22
N LEU A 89 -8.64 17.65 0.53
CA LEU A 89 -9.32 16.56 1.25
C LEU A 89 -9.12 15.15 0.62
N PHE A 90 -9.00 15.06 -0.71
CA PHE A 90 -8.89 13.79 -1.45
C PHE A 90 -7.52 13.58 -2.12
N THR A 91 -6.50 14.30 -1.64
CA THR A 91 -5.16 14.29 -2.22
C THR A 91 -4.17 13.70 -1.22
N HIS A 92 -3.30 12.84 -1.70
CA HIS A 92 -2.17 12.23 -0.99
C HIS A 92 -0.89 12.95 -1.35
N VAL A 93 0.02 13.05 -0.40
CA VAL A 93 1.42 13.40 -0.64
C VAL A 93 2.30 12.26 -0.12
N LEU A 94 3.52 12.16 -0.63
CA LEU A 94 4.51 11.22 -0.15
C LEU A 94 5.19 11.79 1.10
N TYR A 95 5.46 10.95 2.10
CA TYR A 95 6.43 11.32 3.13
C TYR A 95 7.79 11.62 2.48
N ALA A 96 8.54 12.59 2.99
CA ALA A 96 9.85 12.95 2.43
C ALA A 96 10.83 11.75 2.38
N ASP A 97 10.72 10.84 3.34
CA ASP A 97 11.55 9.65 3.51
C ASP A 97 10.83 8.35 3.11
N TRP A 98 9.75 8.41 2.30
CA TRP A 98 8.93 7.25 1.95
C TRP A 98 9.74 6.06 1.39
N ARG A 99 10.82 6.32 0.62
CA ARG A 99 11.70 5.27 0.08
C ARG A 99 12.45 4.51 1.17
N VAL A 100 12.86 5.21 2.23
CA VAL A 100 13.51 4.59 3.39
C VAL A 100 12.48 3.74 4.14
N ARG A 101 11.28 4.26 4.34
CA ARG A 101 10.17 3.54 4.98
C ARG A 101 9.80 2.26 4.21
N LEU A 102 9.66 2.35 2.89
CA LEU A 102 9.39 1.21 2.02
C LEU A 102 10.47 0.12 2.17
N LYS A 103 11.75 0.50 2.12
CA LYS A 103 12.86 -0.45 2.30
C LYS A 103 12.86 -1.12 3.68
N THR A 104 12.42 -0.40 4.71
CA THR A 104 12.28 -0.95 6.07
C THR A 104 11.17 -2.00 6.15
N LEU A 105 10.05 -1.80 5.43
CA LEU A 105 8.96 -2.79 5.38
C LEU A 105 9.45 -4.15 4.85
N SER A 106 10.25 -4.14 3.78
CA SER A 106 10.83 -5.38 3.23
C SER A 106 11.71 -6.12 4.25
N LYS A 107 12.49 -5.38 5.06
CA LYS A 107 13.36 -5.96 6.10
C LYS A 107 12.59 -6.53 7.30
N ILE A 108 11.43 -5.97 7.62
CA ILE A 108 10.57 -6.50 8.70
C ILE A 108 9.96 -7.84 8.27
N ALA A 109 9.49 -7.95 7.02
CA ALA A 109 8.96 -9.20 6.50
C ALA A 109 10.00 -10.34 6.47
N ASP A 110 11.27 -10.01 6.26
CA ASP A 110 12.38 -10.98 6.37
C ASP A 110 12.62 -11.49 7.80
N ARG A 111 12.32 -10.68 8.83
CA ARG A 111 12.54 -11.06 10.24
C ARG A 111 11.50 -12.03 10.77
N GLU A 112 10.24 -11.89 10.37
CA GLU A 112 9.17 -12.82 10.77
C GLU A 112 9.41 -14.23 10.20
N LYS A 113 10.04 -14.35 9.02
CA LYS A 113 10.43 -15.64 8.42
C LYS A 113 11.50 -16.39 9.24
N ASN A 114 12.32 -15.68 10.01
CA ASN A 114 13.44 -16.25 10.76
C ASN A 114 13.13 -16.50 12.26
N ALA A 115 11.93 -16.12 12.71
CA ALA A 115 11.50 -16.30 14.11
C ALA A 115 10.70 -17.60 14.35
N GLU A 116 10.36 -18.34 13.28
CA GLU A 116 9.69 -19.65 13.34
C GLU A 116 10.63 -20.84 12.98
N GLY A 117 11.95 -20.63 13.09
CA GLY A 117 12.98 -21.66 12.87
C GLY A 117 13.59 -22.21 14.15
#